data_AF-S7PKW5-F1
#
_entry.id   AF-S7PKW5-F1
#
_cell.length_a   1.000
_cell.length_b   1.000
_cell.length_c   1.000
_cell.angle_alpha   90.00
_cell.angle_beta   90.00
_cell.angle_gamma   90.00
#
_symmetry.space_group_name_H-M   'P 1'
#
loop_
_entity.id
_entity.type
_entity.pdbx_description
1 polymer ?
#
loop_
_entity_poly.entity_id
_entity_poly.type
_entity_poly.pdbx_seq_one_letter_code
_entity_poly.pdbx_strand_id
1 'polypeptide(L)'
;MMSLIRAPLLISLGLLLAGHEALAKAPMKQAFLISSFSWENCDDGKDPVLIKSLNVEPSPIVEPGNVTVSAETQTSVPLNSPLKVSGGGRGDRPGAGGKVPGAS
;
A
#
# COMPACT_ATOMS: atom_id res chain seq x y z
N MET A 1 -32.08 -19.91 52.65
CA MET A 1 -31.20 -20.63 51.70
C MET A 1 -31.24 -20.06 50.26
N MET A 2 -31.77 -18.85 50.02
CA MET A 2 -31.93 -18.28 48.66
C MET A 2 -30.95 -17.14 48.34
N SER A 3 -30.09 -16.73 49.29
CA SER A 3 -29.22 -15.56 49.12
C SER A 3 -27.87 -15.89 48.46
N LEU A 4 -27.42 -17.14 48.50
CA LEU A 4 -26.07 -17.54 48.07
C LEU A 4 -25.90 -17.53 46.54
N ILE A 5 -26.99 -17.69 45.78
CA ILE A 5 -26.98 -17.83 44.31
C ILE A 5 -27.25 -16.48 43.62
N ARG A 6 -27.80 -15.50 44.35
CA ARG A 6 -28.19 -14.20 43.77
C ARG A 6 -27.00 -13.30 43.44
N ALA A 7 -25.99 -13.28 44.32
CA ALA A 7 -24.78 -12.48 44.09
C ALA A 7 -23.98 -12.91 42.84
N PRO A 8 -23.65 -14.20 42.62
CA PRO A 8 -22.91 -14.61 41.43
C PRO A 8 -23.71 -14.41 40.13
N LEU A 9 -25.04 -14.54 40.18
CA LEU A 9 -25.93 -14.25 39.04
C LEU A 9 -25.93 -12.78 38.63
N LEU A 10 -25.91 -11.86 39.60
CA LEU A 10 -25.86 -10.42 39.31
C LEU A 10 -24.48 -10.00 38.79
N ILE A 11 -23.41 -10.64 39.26
CA ILE A 11 -22.05 -10.40 38.77
C ILE A 11 -21.90 -10.92 37.33
N SER A 12 -22.38 -12.12 37.03
CA SER A 12 -22.34 -12.66 35.67
C SER A 12 -23.21 -11.85 34.70
N LEU A 13 -24.40 -11.42 35.14
CA LEU A 13 -25.26 -10.54 34.34
C LEU A 13 -24.62 -9.16 34.12
N GLY A 14 -23.99 -8.59 35.15
CA GLY A 14 -23.25 -7.32 35.03
C GLY A 14 -22.07 -7.41 34.06
N LEU A 15 -21.31 -8.51 34.10
CA LEU A 15 -20.21 -8.75 33.14
C LEU A 15 -20.72 -8.94 31.71
N LEU A 16 -21.85 -9.62 31.53
CA LEU A 16 -22.46 -9.87 30.22
C LEU A 16 -23.00 -8.58 29.59
N LEU A 17 -23.60 -7.68 30.38
CA LEU A 17 -24.06 -6.37 29.91
C LEU A 17 -22.92 -5.36 29.72
N ALA A 18 -21.85 -5.42 30.52
CA ALA A 18 -20.70 -4.51 30.37
C ALA A 18 -19.69 -4.93 29.29
N GLY A 19 -19.74 -6.18 28.82
CA GLY A 19 -18.72 -6.79 27.97
C GLY A 19 -18.69 -6.37 26.50
N HIS A 20 -19.72 -5.69 25.97
CA HIS A 20 -19.82 -5.38 24.54
C HIS A 20 -19.30 -3.99 24.13
N GLU A 21 -19.17 -3.05 25.05
CA GLU A 21 -18.89 -1.65 24.69
C GLU A 21 -17.38 -1.30 24.64
N ALA A 22 -16.52 -2.17 25.18
CA ALA A 22 -15.07 -1.92 25.25
C ALA A 22 -14.26 -2.62 24.14
N LEU A 23 -14.82 -3.61 23.44
CA LEU A 23 -14.08 -4.36 22.42
C LEU A 23 -13.95 -3.62 21.08
N ALA A 24 -14.78 -2.60 20.84
CA ALA A 24 -14.87 -1.91 19.55
C ALA A 24 -13.80 -0.81 19.33
N LYS A 25 -12.90 -0.55 20.28
CA LYS A 25 -11.95 0.58 20.23
C LYS A 25 -10.48 0.18 20.20
N ALA A 26 -10.17 -1.04 19.79
CA ALA A 26 -8.81 -1.33 19.33
C ALA A 26 -8.60 -0.61 17.99
N PRO A 27 -7.58 0.26 17.83
CA PRO A 27 -7.24 0.80 16.52
C PRO A 27 -6.76 -0.37 15.67
N MET A 28 -7.66 -0.90 14.83
CA MET A 28 -7.30 -1.86 13.80
C MET A 28 -6.32 -1.12 12.88
N LYS A 29 -5.05 -1.54 12.86
CA LYS A 29 -4.08 -1.04 11.88
C LYS A 29 -4.63 -1.44 10.52
N GLN A 30 -5.22 -0.48 9.81
CA GLN A 30 -5.84 -0.72 8.53
C GLN A 30 -4.73 -1.03 7.53
N ALA A 31 -4.60 -2.31 7.18
CA ALA A 31 -3.68 -2.76 6.16
C ALA A 31 -4.33 -2.53 4.80
N PHE A 32 -3.61 -1.86 3.90
CA PHE A 32 -4.03 -1.68 2.51
C PHE A 32 -3.33 -2.72 1.63
N LEU A 33 -4.07 -3.29 0.68
CA LEU A 33 -3.54 -4.26 -0.28
C LEU A 33 -3.45 -3.60 -1.65
N ILE A 34 -2.26 -3.60 -2.25
CA ILE A 34 -2.07 -3.18 -3.64
C ILE A 34 -2.08 -4.44 -4.49
N SER A 35 -3.17 -4.62 -5.24
CA SER A 35 -3.48 -5.89 -5.89
C SER A 35 -2.65 -6.19 -7.14
N SER A 36 -2.13 -5.17 -7.82
CA SER A 36 -1.38 -5.33 -9.07
C SER A 36 -0.33 -4.25 -9.22
N PHE A 37 0.86 -4.67 -9.63
CA PHE A 37 1.95 -3.79 -10.05
C PHE A 37 2.13 -3.93 -11.55
N SER A 38 2.12 -2.79 -12.26
CA SER A 38 2.33 -2.73 -13.71
C SER A 38 3.25 -1.57 -14.02
N TRP A 39 4.11 -1.75 -15.00
CA TRP A 39 5.12 -0.80 -15.43
C TRP A 39 5.43 -1.01 -16.91
N GLU A 40 5.95 0.04 -17.55
CA GLU A 40 6.41 0.03 -18.93
C GLU A 40 7.58 1.03 -19.10
N ASN A 41 8.39 0.86 -20.14
CA ASN A 41 9.40 1.85 -20.49
C ASN A 41 8.72 3.06 -21.13
N CYS A 42 9.20 4.26 -20.81
CA CYS A 42 8.77 5.48 -21.48
C CYS A 42 9.28 5.53 -22.93
N ASP A 43 8.69 6.41 -23.74
CA ASP A 43 9.13 6.73 -25.11
C ASP A 43 9.29 5.51 -26.03
N ASP A 44 8.39 4.51 -25.91
CA ASP A 44 8.40 3.27 -26.68
C ASP A 44 9.76 2.51 -26.64
N GLY A 45 10.50 2.66 -25.54
CA GLY A 45 11.82 2.04 -25.36
C GLY A 45 12.92 2.63 -26.26
N LYS A 46 12.75 3.86 -26.76
CA LYS A 46 13.80 4.56 -27.53
C LYS A 46 14.90 5.16 -26.65
N ASP A 47 14.67 5.25 -25.35
CA ASP A 47 15.68 5.67 -24.39
C ASP A 47 16.93 4.77 -24.45
N PRO A 48 18.13 5.30 -24.26
CA PRO A 48 19.37 4.53 -24.29
C PRO A 48 19.49 3.55 -23.11
N VAL A 49 18.62 3.67 -22.11
CA VAL A 49 18.49 2.78 -20.96
C VAL A 49 17.10 2.15 -20.99
N LEU A 50 17.03 0.83 -21.14
CA LEU A 50 15.78 0.08 -21.11
C LEU A 50 15.74 -0.80 -19.87
N ILE A 51 14.59 -0.83 -19.19
CA ILE A 51 14.29 -1.83 -18.18
C ILE A 51 13.71 -3.05 -18.91
N LYS A 52 14.32 -4.22 -18.70
CA LYS A 52 13.91 -5.50 -19.29
C LYS A 52 12.92 -6.24 -18.42
N SER A 53 13.18 -6.25 -17.11
CA SER A 53 12.32 -6.84 -16.10
C SER A 53 12.30 -5.96 -14.87
N LEU A 54 11.14 -5.85 -14.23
CA LEU A 54 10.97 -5.22 -12.91
C LEU A 54 9.91 -6.03 -12.17
N ASN A 55 10.33 -6.62 -11.05
CA ASN A 55 9.51 -7.46 -10.20
C ASN A 55 9.39 -6.81 -8.82
N VAL A 56 8.18 -6.85 -8.26
CA VAL A 56 7.89 -6.33 -6.94
C VAL A 56 7.18 -7.41 -6.13
N GLU A 57 7.79 -7.79 -5.02
CA GLU A 57 7.29 -8.82 -4.11
C GLU A 57 7.14 -8.26 -2.69
N PRO A 58 6.16 -8.71 -1.90
CA PRO A 58 5.12 -9.68 -2.26
C PRO A 58 4.02 -9.03 -3.12
N SER A 59 3.35 -9.84 -3.94
CA SER A 59 2.13 -9.44 -4.65
C SER A 59 0.96 -10.27 -4.11
N PRO A 60 -0.09 -9.67 -3.53
CA PRO A 60 -0.33 -8.23 -3.37
C PRO A 60 0.56 -7.58 -2.29
N ILE A 61 0.90 -6.31 -2.47
CA ILE A 61 1.73 -5.54 -1.52
C ILE A 61 0.88 -5.14 -0.32
N VAL A 62 1.40 -5.36 0.89
CA VAL A 62 0.74 -5.00 2.15
C VAL A 62 1.32 -3.70 2.69
N GLU A 63 0.49 -2.67 2.84
CA GLU A 63 0.88 -1.38 3.40
C GLU A 63 0.27 -1.18 4.79
N PRO A 64 1.08 -0.86 5.84
CA PRO A 64 2.54 -0.73 5.81
C PRO A 64 3.26 -2.09 5.78
N GLY A 65 4.36 -2.19 5.05
CA GLY A 65 5.14 -3.41 4.94
C GLY A 65 6.47 -3.22 4.21
N ASN A 66 7.23 -4.31 4.10
CA ASN A 66 8.47 -4.35 3.32
C ASN A 66 8.17 -4.91 1.93
N VAL A 67 8.86 -4.36 0.93
CA VAL A 67 8.83 -4.86 -0.45
C VAL A 67 10.23 -5.15 -0.95
N THR A 68 10.35 -6.18 -1.77
CA THR A 68 11.54 -6.52 -2.55
C THR A 68 11.31 -6.04 -3.96
N VAL A 69 12.23 -5.21 -4.46
CA VAL A 69 12.21 -4.72 -5.84
C VAL A 69 13.44 -5.26 -6.56
N SER A 70 13.22 -5.98 -7.65
CA SER A 70 14.26 -6.57 -8.49
C SER A 70 14.11 -6.01 -9.90
N ALA A 71 15.20 -5.52 -10.50
CA ALA A 71 15.18 -4.93 -11.83
C ALA A 71 16.35 -5.43 -12.68
N GLU A 72 16.09 -5.69 -13.95
CA GLU A 72 17.12 -5.93 -14.97
C GLU A 72 17.09 -4.81 -16.00
N THR A 73 18.26 -4.25 -16.30
CA THR A 73 18.39 -3.11 -17.20
C THR A 73 19.41 -3.38 -18.30
N GLN A 74 19.23 -2.73 -19.44
CA GLN A 74 20.18 -2.70 -20.54
C GLN A 74 20.47 -1.26 -20.92
N THR A 75 21.76 -0.95 -21.07
CA THR A 75 22.24 0.38 -21.46
C THR A 75 23.04 0.28 -22.75
N SER A 76 22.72 1.11 -23.74
CA SER A 76 23.51 1.22 -24.97
C SER A 76 24.69 2.20 -24.86
N VAL A 77 24.70 3.02 -23.81
CA VAL A 77 25.74 4.03 -23.54
C VAL A 77 26.32 3.85 -22.13
N PRO A 78 27.58 4.23 -21.89
CA PRO A 78 28.15 4.25 -20.55
C PRO A 78 27.43 5.26 -19.65
N LEU A 79 27.06 4.83 -18.44
CA LEU A 79 26.48 5.70 -17.41
C LEU A 79 27.60 6.29 -16.56
N ASN A 80 27.92 7.56 -16.79
CA ASN A 80 28.97 8.29 -16.10
C ASN A 80 28.39 9.24 -15.04
N SER A 81 29.13 9.43 -13.94
CA SER A 81 28.78 10.41 -12.93
C SER A 81 28.97 11.85 -13.45
N PRO A 82 28.11 12.82 -13.08
CA PRO A 82 26.91 12.67 -12.24
C PRO A 82 25.67 12.26 -13.04
N LEU A 83 24.87 11.35 -12.49
CA LEU A 83 23.58 10.92 -13.07
C LEU A 83 22.42 11.71 -12.45
N LYS A 84 21.54 12.28 -13.29
CA LYS A 84 20.35 13.00 -12.85
C LYS A 84 19.10 12.13 -13.08
N VAL A 85 18.25 12.03 -12.07
CA VAL A 85 16.95 11.33 -12.16
C VAL A 85 15.84 12.37 -11.99
N SER A 86 14.91 12.42 -12.95
CA SER A 86 13.70 13.25 -12.87
C SER A 86 12.47 12.37 -12.69
N GLY A 87 11.67 12.63 -11.65
CA GLY A 87 10.41 11.96 -11.41
C GLY A 87 9.20 12.85 -11.74
N GLY A 88 8.15 12.26 -12.30
CA GLY A 88 6.84 12.89 -12.50
C GLY A 88 5.75 12.00 -11.92
N GLY A 89 4.95 12.52 -10.99
CA GLY A 89 3.82 11.79 -10.40
C GLY A 89 2.50 12.27 -10.99
N ARG A 90 1.83 11.45 -11.80
CA ARG A 90 0.40 11.61 -12.09
C ARG A 90 -0.34 10.52 -11.33
N GLY A 91 -1.07 10.91 -10.29
CA GLY A 91 -1.98 9.99 -9.62
C GLY A 91 -3.25 9.84 -10.46
N ASP A 92 -3.52 8.65 -10.96
CA ASP A 92 -4.78 8.33 -11.63
C ASP A 92 -5.90 8.27 -10.59
N ARG A 93 -6.46 9.45 -10.28
CA ARG A 93 -7.79 9.54 -9.70
C ARG A 93 -8.79 9.39 -10.84
N PRO A 94 -9.69 8.39 -10.80
CA PRO A 94 -10.79 8.33 -11.76
C PRO A 94 -11.63 9.61 -11.59
N GLY A 95 -11.66 10.47 -12.61
CA GLY A 95 -12.57 11.63 -12.65
C GLY A 95 -11.95 13.04 -12.64
N ALA A 96 -10.65 13.22 -12.87
CA ALA A 96 -10.08 14.57 -13.05
C ALA A 96 -9.43 14.72 -14.44
N GLY A 97 -10.23 15.17 -15.42
CA GLY A 97 -9.73 15.64 -16.69
C GLY A 97 -8.86 16.88 -16.49
N GLY A 98 -7.55 16.74 -16.67
CA GLY A 98 -6.58 17.83 -16.56
C GLY A 98 -5.63 17.82 -17.76
N LYS A 99 -5.95 18.64 -18.76
CA LYS A 99 -5.10 18.99 -19.91
C LYS A 99 -3.81 19.63 -19.41
N VAL A 100 -2.66 19.18 -19.91
CA VAL A 100 -1.36 19.85 -19.69
C VAL A 100 -1.00 20.60 -20.99
N PRO A 101 -0.75 21.92 -20.95
CA PRO A 101 -0.31 22.66 -22.12
C PRO A 101 1.17 22.37 -22.41
N GLY A 102 1.49 22.21 -23.69
CA GLY A 102 2.87 22.19 -24.17
C GLY A 102 3.55 23.54 -23.92
N ALA A 103 4.83 23.49 -23.57
CA ALA A 103 5.68 24.66 -23.51
C ALA A 103 6.49 24.74 -24.81
N SER A 104 6.30 25.87 -25.49
CA SER A 104 7.17 26.41 -26.53
C SER A 104 8.50 26.89 -25.94
#